data_AF-A0A7V9VLU9-F1
#
_entry.id   AF-A0A7V9VLU9-F1
#
_cell.length_a   1.000
_cell.length_b   1.000
_cell.length_c   1.000
_cell.angle_alpha   90.00
_cell.angle_beta   90.00
_cell.angle_gamma   90.00
#
_symmetry.space_group_name_H-M   'P 1'
#
loop_
_entity.id
_entity.type
_entity.pdbx_description
1 polymer ?
#
loop_
_entity_poly.entity_id
_entity_poly.type
_entity_poly.pdbx_seq_one_letter_code
_entity_poly.pdbx_strand_id
1 'polypeptide(L)' 'MPNIGPAEIIVVLVIALLVLGPKRLPEMGKSVGKGMREFKNALTTDSSDDDDETPAKKRLAKTEDELAPGA' A
#
# COMPACT_ATOMS: atom_id res chain seq x y z
N MET A 1 10.84 17.80 -29.81
CA MET A 1 10.50 16.52 -29.18
C MET A 1 9.15 16.69 -28.51
N PRO A 2 8.17 15.81 -28.71
CA PRO A 2 6.91 15.89 -27.97
C PRO A 2 7.22 15.77 -26.48
N ASN A 3 6.93 16.83 -25.74
CA ASN A 3 7.12 16.86 -24.30
C ASN A 3 5.88 16.22 -23.68
N ILE A 4 5.98 14.96 -23.28
CA ILE A 4 4.92 14.28 -22.53
C ILE A 4 4.74 15.03 -21.22
N GLY A 5 3.72 15.87 -21.20
CA GLY A 5 3.37 16.68 -20.04
C GLY A 5 2.56 15.88 -19.02
N PRO A 6 2.42 16.38 -17.79
CA PRO A 6 1.51 15.81 -16.79
C PRO A 6 0.09 15.61 -17.34
N ALA A 7 -0.35 16.50 -18.23
CA ALA A 7 -1.65 16.42 -18.90
C ALA A 7 -1.80 15.16 -19.78
N GLU A 8 -0.80 14.81 -20.58
CA GLU A 8 -0.84 13.59 -21.42
C GLU A 8 -0.81 12.33 -20.57
N ILE A 9 -0.01 12.32 -19.49
CA ILE A 9 0.01 11.21 -18.53
C ILE A 9 -1.38 10.99 -17.92
N ILE A 10 -2.08 12.07 -17.56
CA ILE A 10 -3.46 12.00 -17.03
C ILE A 10 -4.41 11.40 -18.07
N VAL A 11 -4.35 11.84 -19.34
CA VAL A 11 -5.21 11.30 -20.40
C VAL A 11 -5.01 9.80 -20.58
N VAL A 12 -3.75 9.35 -20.62
CA VAL A 12 -3.42 7.92 -20.72
C VAL A 12 -3.91 7.16 -19.50
N LEU A 13 -3.74 7.71 -18.29
CA LEU A 13 -4.26 7.11 -17.07
C LEU A 13 -5.77 6.95 -17.10
N VAL A 14 -6.52 7.95 -17.58
CA VAL A 14 -7.98 7.86 -17.71
C VAL A 14 -8.37 6.73 -18.65
N ILE A 15 -7.71 6.60 -19.81
CA ILE A 15 -7.98 5.49 -20.74
C ILE A 15 -7.64 4.15 -20.09
N ALA A 16 -6.49 4.02 -19.43
CA ALA A 16 -6.10 2.81 -18.72
C ALA A 16 -7.09 2.45 -17.60
N LEU A 17 -7.60 3.44 -16.88
CA LEU A 17 -8.63 3.30 -15.84
C LEU A 17 -9.97 2.85 -16.41
N LEU A 18 -10.32 3.23 -17.64
CA LEU A 18 -11.53 2.73 -18.30
C LEU A 18 -11.39 1.26 -18.71
N VAL A 19 -10.22 0.85 -19.21
CA VAL A 19 -9.96 -0.53 -19.62
C VAL A 19 -9.79 -1.46 -18.42
N LEU A 20 -8.99 -1.06 -17.44
CA LEU A 20 -8.67 -1.88 -16.26
C LEU A 20 -9.71 -1.73 -15.14
N GLY A 21 -10.34 -0.56 -15.04
CA GLY A 21 -11.25 -0.17 -13.96
C GLY A 21 -10.54 0.55 -12.81
N PRO A 22 -11.12 1.63 -12.24
CA PRO A 22 -10.49 2.40 -11.16
C PRO A 22 -10.33 1.64 -9.85
N LYS A 23 -11.10 0.58 -9.64
CA LYS A 23 -10.97 -0.30 -8.47
C LYS A 23 -9.82 -1.31 -8.60
N ARG A 24 -9.41 -1.65 -9.83
CA ARG A 24 -8.37 -2.68 -10.06
C ARG A 24 -6.96 -2.14 -9.89
N LEU A 25 -6.70 -0.87 -10.23
CA LEU A 25 -5.40 -0.24 -9.95
C LEU A 25 -4.96 -0.35 -8.48
N PRO A 26 -5.76 0.07 -7.48
CA PRO A 26 -5.35 -0.02 -6.08
C PRO A 26 -5.27 -1.47 -5.58
N GLU A 27 -6.09 -2.37 -6.11
CA GLU A 27 -6.07 -3.79 -5.76
C GLU A 27 -4.79 -4.48 -6.23
N MET A 28 -4.40 -4.24 -7.50
CA MET A 28 -3.14 -4.72 -8.06
C MET A 28 -1.94 -4.04 -7.40
N GLY A 29 -2.02 -2.73 -7.12
CA GLY A 29 -0.97 -2.00 -6.40
C GLY A 29 -0.72 -2.53 -4.99
N LYS A 30 -1.76 -2.92 -4.25
CA LYS A 30 -1.62 -3.52 -2.91
C LYS A 30 -0.92 -4.88 -2.94
N SER A 31 -1.29 -5.74 -3.88
CA SER A 31 -0.67 -7.07 -4.02
C SER A 31 0.78 -6.98 -4.49
N VAL A 32 1.05 -6.17 -5.52
CA VAL A 32 2.41 -5.89 -6.00
C VAL A 32 3.24 -5.20 -4.92
N GLY A 33 2.68 -4.22 -4.21
CA GLY A 33 3.38 -3.51 -3.14
C GLY A 33 3.77 -4.42 -1.98
N LYS A 34 2.90 -5.36 -1.60
CA LYS A 34 3.21 -6.37 -0.59
C LYS A 34 4.36 -7.29 -1.06
N GLY A 35 4.30 -7.78 -2.29
CA GLY A 35 5.37 -8.59 -2.87
C GLY A 35 6.70 -7.83 -3.01
N MET A 36 6.65 -6.54 -3.38
CA MET A 36 7.82 -5.68 -3.48
C MET A 36 8.46 -5.43 -2.10
N ARG A 37 7.64 -5.26 -1.05
CA ARG A 37 8.11 -5.13 0.33
C ARG A 37 8.77 -6.41 0.83
N GLU A 38 8.14 -7.56 0.60
CA GLU A 38 8.72 -8.87 0.93
C GLU A 38 10.02 -9.13 0.15
N PHE A 39 10.06 -8.79 -1.14
CA PHE A 39 11.26 -8.86 -1.98
C PHE A 39 12.37 -7.95 -1.49
N LYS A 40 12.06 -6.69 -1.15
CA LYS A 40 13.02 -5.75 -0.58
C LYS A 40 13.55 -6.23 0.76
N ASN A 41 12.70 -6.77 1.63
CA ASN A 41 13.09 -7.30 2.93
C ASN A 41 14.03 -8.49 2.75
N ALA A 42 13.74 -9.41 1.84
CA ALA A 42 14.61 -10.54 1.53
C ALA A 42 15.99 -10.10 1.00
N LEU A 43 16.03 -9.02 0.21
CA LEU A 43 17.29 -8.44 -0.28
C LEU A 43 18.05 -7.62 0.77
N THR A 44 17.35 -7.05 1.76
CA THR A 44 17.93 -6.15 2.78
C THR A 44 18.27 -6.87 4.09
N THR A 45 17.83 -8.12 4.25
CA THR A 45 18.08 -8.98 5.45
C THR A 45 19.58 -9.18 5.73
N ASP A 46 20.48 -8.91 4.78
CA ASP A 46 21.93 -8.96 4.99
C ASP A 46 22.54 -7.64 5.53
N SER A 47 21.75 -6.57 5.75
CA SER A 47 22.36 -5.26 6.09
C SER A 47 21.69 -4.39 7.14
N SER A 48 20.43 -4.55 7.56
CA SER A 48 19.92 -3.88 8.77
C SER A 48 18.58 -4.44 9.21
N ASP A 49 18.49 -4.70 10.51
CA ASP A 49 17.27 -4.80 11.30
C ASP A 49 16.41 -3.56 11.03
N ASP A 50 15.25 -3.71 10.39
CA ASP A 50 14.25 -2.64 10.38
C ASP A 50 12.85 -3.25 10.39
N ASP A 51 12.22 -3.04 11.54
CA ASP A 51 10.83 -3.26 11.86
C ASP A 51 9.93 -2.61 10.82
N ASP A 52 9.10 -3.42 10.18
CA ASP A 52 8.02 -2.90 9.36
C ASP A 52 6.73 -3.65 9.75
N GLU A 53 6.23 -3.32 10.94
CA GLU A 53 4.85 -3.58 11.37
C GLU A 53 3.90 -2.66 10.59
N THR A 54 3.03 -3.23 9.75
CA THR A 54 1.95 -2.44 9.11
C THR A 54 1.02 -1.81 10.17
N PRO A 55 0.78 -0.48 10.17
CA PRO A 55 0.11 0.26 11.25
C PRO A 55 -1.43 0.09 11.34
N ALA A 56 -2.02 -0.81 10.55
CA ALA A 56 -3.47 -0.85 10.40
C ALA A 56 -4.22 -1.78 11.38
N LYS A 57 -3.54 -2.72 12.06
CA LYS A 57 -4.25 -3.74 12.89
C LYS A 57 -4.02 -3.67 14.40
N LYS A 58 -2.99 -3.00 14.91
CA LYS A 58 -2.76 -2.88 16.37
C LYS A 58 -3.75 -1.95 17.07
N ARG A 59 -4.49 -1.12 16.31
CA ARG A 59 -5.42 -0.09 16.84
C ARG A 59 -6.82 -0.58 17.21
N LEU A 60 -7.23 -1.78 16.82
CA LEU A 60 -8.58 -2.30 17.12
C LEU A 60 -8.60 -3.30 18.28
N ALA A 61 -7.44 -3.76 18.76
CA ALA A 61 -7.36 -4.70 19.88
C ALA A 61 -7.15 -4.02 21.25
N LYS A 62 -7.00 -2.69 21.31
CA LYS A 62 -6.65 -1.98 22.56
C LYS A 62 -7.76 -1.07 23.10
N THR A 63 -8.87 -0.86 22.40
CA THR A 63 -9.81 0.22 22.80
C THR A 63 -10.95 -0.19 23.73
N GLU A 64 -11.26 -1.47 23.98
CA GLU A 64 -12.48 -1.80 24.77
C GLU A 64 -12.32 -2.83 25.89
N ASP A 65 -11.17 -3.50 26.07
CA ASP A 65 -10.92 -4.30 27.29
C ASP A 65 -10.50 -3.41 28.49
N GLU A 66 -10.20 -2.13 28.24
CA GLU A 66 -9.82 -1.12 29.25
C GLU A 66 -10.99 -0.16 29.59
N LEU A 67 -12.24 -0.63 29.63
CA LEU A 67 -13.34 0.13 30.26
C LEU A 67 -14.37 -0.77 30.95
N ALA A 68 -13.92 -1.64 31.87
CA ALA A 68 -14.49 -1.78 33.22
C ALA A 68 -14.11 -3.12 33.89
N PRO A 69 -13.15 -3.12 34.82
CA PRO A 69 -13.24 -3.97 36.00
C PRO A 69 -13.70 -3.16 37.21
N GLY A 70 -14.74 -3.64 37.90
CA GLY A 70 -15.01 -3.29 39.30
C GLY A 70 -16.35 -2.62 39.58
N ALA A 71 -17.42 -3.41 39.54
CA ALA A 71 -18.55 -3.25 40.46
C ALA A 71 -18.20 -3.92 41.80
#